data_AF-A0A3P1W4Y0-F1
#
_entry.id   AF-A0A3P1W4Y0-F1
#
_cell.length_a   1.000
_cell.length_b   1.000
_cell.length_c   1.000
_cell.angle_alpha   90.00
_cell.angle_beta   90.00
_cell.angle_gamma   90.00
#
_symmetry.space_group_name_H-M   'P 1'
#
loop_
_entity.id
_entity.type
_entity.pdbx_description
1 polymer ?
#
loop_
_entity_poly.entity_id
_entity_poly.type
_entity_poly.pdbx_seq_one_letter_code
_entity_poly.pdbx_strand_id
1 'polypeptide(L)'
;TTVYLYTWSEYVPEGLLENFTKETGIKVISSSLESNETMYAKLKTLGSNSGYDVIAPTSYFVSKMAREGMLKELDHSKLPVIKELDPNMLDRPFDKGNKFSLPQLFGATGIGYN
;
A
#
# COMPACT_ATOMS: atom_id res chain seq x y z
N THR A 1 0.39 -19.56 6.12
CA THR A 1 -0.55 -18.44 5.88
C THR A 1 -0.18 -17.76 4.58
N THR A 2 -1.17 -17.24 3.83
CA THR A 2 -0.96 -16.55 2.56
C THR A 2 -1.46 -15.11 2.68
N VAL A 3 -0.73 -14.16 2.11
CA VAL A 3 -1.09 -12.73 1.99
C VAL A 3 -1.16 -12.36 0.51
N TYR A 4 -2.20 -11.63 0.13
CA TYR A 4 -2.40 -11.12 -1.23
C TYR A 4 -2.04 -9.63 -1.29
N LEU A 5 -1.03 -9.31 -2.09
CA LEU A 5 -0.48 -7.96 -2.26
C LEU A 5 -0.85 -7.40 -3.63
N TYR A 6 -1.34 -6.17 -3.70
CA TYR A 6 -1.59 -5.46 -4.95
C TYR A 6 -0.77 -4.16 -5.00
N THR A 7 0.32 -4.15 -5.76
CA THR A 7 1.30 -3.05 -5.75
C THR A 7 1.88 -2.79 -7.14
N TRP A 8 2.53 -1.63 -7.31
CA TRP A 8 3.31 -1.30 -8.49
C TRP A 8 4.44 -2.32 -8.69
N SER A 9 4.60 -2.82 -9.90
CA SER A 9 5.56 -3.87 -10.22
C SER A 9 7.00 -3.47 -9.89
N GLU A 10 7.33 -2.21 -10.11
CA GLU A 10 8.65 -1.62 -9.92
C GLU A 10 9.04 -1.53 -8.44
N TYR A 11 8.09 -1.69 -7.51
CA TYR A 11 8.33 -1.57 -6.07
C TYR A 11 8.71 -2.90 -5.42
N VAL A 12 8.68 -4.00 -6.18
CA VAL A 12 9.01 -5.34 -5.68
C VAL A 12 10.28 -5.82 -6.36
N PRO A 13 11.47 -5.47 -5.83
CA PRO A 13 12.73 -5.98 -6.36
C PRO A 13 12.81 -7.51 -6.23
N GLU A 14 13.60 -8.12 -7.11
CA GLU A 14 13.83 -9.56 -7.13
C GLU A 14 14.29 -10.07 -5.75
N GLY A 15 13.73 -11.21 -5.33
CA GLY A 15 14.07 -11.84 -4.05
C GLY A 15 13.42 -11.22 -2.80
N LEU A 16 12.79 -10.03 -2.87
CA LEU A 16 12.19 -9.38 -1.70
C LEU A 16 11.12 -10.26 -1.02
N LEU A 17 10.13 -10.72 -1.80
CA LEU A 17 9.02 -11.52 -1.26
C LEU A 17 9.47 -12.92 -0.83
N GLU A 18 10.51 -13.45 -1.46
CA GLU A 18 11.11 -14.73 -1.08
C GLU A 18 11.80 -14.62 0.28
N ASN A 19 12.58 -13.56 0.50
CA ASN A 19 13.24 -13.31 1.78
C ASN A 19 12.22 -13.08 2.88
N PHE A 20 11.18 -12.27 2.62
CA PHE A 20 10.05 -12.12 3.54
C PHE A 20 9.39 -13.47 3.88
N THR A 21 9.18 -14.33 2.88
CA THR A 21 8.59 -15.66 3.08
C THR A 21 9.53 -16.57 3.90
N LYS A 22 10.84 -16.51 3.67
CA LYS A 22 11.85 -17.28 4.44
C LYS A 22 11.90 -16.87 5.90
N GLU A 23 11.81 -15.58 6.19
CA GLU A 23 11.88 -15.04 7.56
C GLU A 23 10.59 -15.29 8.35
N THR A 24 9.43 -15.20 7.71
CA THR A 24 8.13 -15.20 8.40
C THR A 24 7.33 -16.50 8.22
N GLY A 25 7.66 -17.31 7.21
CA GLY A 25 6.84 -18.44 6.77
C GLY A 25 5.53 -18.04 6.07
N ILE A 26 5.30 -16.74 5.83
CA ILE A 26 4.10 -16.23 5.17
C ILE A 26 4.34 -16.15 3.67
N LYS A 27 3.52 -16.87 2.89
CA LYS A 27 3.57 -16.80 1.43
C LYS A 27 2.90 -15.52 0.95
N VAL A 28 3.54 -14.80 0.04
CA VAL A 28 2.96 -13.60 -0.59
C VAL A 28 2.60 -13.90 -2.04
N ILE A 29 1.36 -13.58 -2.43
CA ILE A 29 0.90 -13.59 -3.82
C ILE A 29 0.72 -12.14 -4.26
N SER A 30 1.63 -11.67 -5.12
CA SER A 30 1.58 -10.30 -5.64
C SER A 30 0.81 -10.21 -6.96
N SER A 31 -0.01 -9.18 -7.11
CA SER A 31 -0.57 -8.69 -8.37
C SER A 31 0.01 -7.32 -8.69
N SER A 32 0.24 -7.06 -9.97
CA SER A 32 0.78 -5.80 -10.47
C SER A 32 -0.31 -4.76 -10.69
N LEU A 33 -0.13 -3.59 -10.08
CA LEU A 33 -0.96 -2.40 -10.25
C LEU A 33 -0.42 -1.57 -11.42
N GLU A 34 -1.30 -1.22 -12.37
CA GLU A 34 -0.96 -0.42 -13.55
C GLU A 34 -1.35 1.06 -13.38
N SER A 35 -2.46 1.31 -12.69
CA SER A 35 -2.93 2.65 -12.36
C SER A 35 -3.79 2.62 -11.10
N ASN A 36 -3.90 3.76 -10.42
CA ASN A 36 -4.75 3.85 -9.24
C ASN A 36 -6.24 3.72 -9.60
N GLU A 37 -6.64 4.19 -10.78
CA GLU A 37 -8.00 4.16 -11.28
C GLU A 37 -8.46 2.72 -11.53
N THR A 38 -7.61 1.90 -12.16
CA THR A 38 -7.88 0.48 -12.39
C THR A 38 -7.96 -0.28 -11.07
N MET A 39 -7.02 -0.02 -10.15
CA MET A 39 -7.06 -0.61 -8.80
C MET A 39 -8.37 -0.24 -8.08
N TYR A 40 -8.70 1.05 -8.04
CA TYR A 40 -9.91 1.54 -7.37
C TYR A 40 -11.18 0.92 -7.97
N ALA A 41 -11.33 0.91 -9.30
CA ALA A 41 -12.51 0.35 -9.96
C ALA A 41 -12.66 -1.15 -9.67
N LYS A 42 -11.55 -1.90 -9.71
CA LYS A 42 -11.51 -3.33 -9.37
C LYS A 42 -11.94 -3.56 -7.92
N LEU A 43 -11.33 -2.87 -6.98
CA LEU A 43 -11.64 -3.02 -5.55
C LEU A 43 -13.06 -2.58 -5.22
N LYS A 44 -13.56 -1.51 -5.85
CA LYS A 44 -14.94 -1.05 -5.67
C LYS A 44 -15.97 -2.05 -6.17
N THR A 45 -15.69 -2.69 -7.30
CA THR A 45 -16.58 -3.68 -7.92
C THR A 45 -16.60 -4.99 -7.12
N LEU A 46 -15.44 -5.43 -6.63
CA LEU A 46 -15.32 -6.69 -5.88
C LEU A 46 -15.66 -6.53 -4.39
N GLY A 47 -15.54 -5.31 -3.84
CA GLY A 47 -15.77 -5.03 -2.43
C GLY A 47 -14.94 -5.93 -1.51
N SER A 48 -15.58 -6.50 -0.50
CA SER A 48 -14.96 -7.46 0.44
C SER A 48 -14.47 -8.75 -0.23
N ASN A 49 -14.93 -9.04 -1.46
CA ASN A 49 -14.48 -10.21 -2.23
C ASN A 49 -13.27 -9.89 -3.14
N SER A 50 -12.66 -8.71 -3.01
CA SER A 50 -11.48 -8.33 -3.80
C SER A 50 -10.29 -9.27 -3.60
N GLY A 51 -10.22 -9.94 -2.44
CA GLY A 51 -9.20 -10.94 -2.13
C GLY A 51 -7.81 -10.36 -1.92
N TYR A 52 -7.68 -9.05 -1.68
CA TYR A 52 -6.41 -8.38 -1.39
C TYR A 52 -6.33 -7.97 0.08
N ASP A 53 -5.20 -8.29 0.71
CA ASP A 53 -4.93 -7.94 2.11
C ASP A 53 -4.17 -6.62 2.22
N VAL A 54 -3.28 -6.35 1.26
CA VAL A 54 -2.43 -5.15 1.22
C VAL A 54 -2.44 -4.55 -0.18
N ILE A 55 -2.61 -3.22 -0.27
CA ILE A 55 -2.64 -2.45 -1.51
C ILE A 55 -1.67 -1.26 -1.41
N ALA A 56 -1.18 -0.75 -2.54
CA ALA A 56 -0.28 0.42 -2.60
C ALA A 56 -0.88 1.61 -3.39
N PRO A 57 -1.97 2.24 -2.92
CA PRO A 57 -2.56 3.41 -3.54
C PRO A 57 -1.68 4.65 -3.38
N THR A 58 -1.81 5.61 -4.28
CA THR A 58 -1.29 6.97 -4.08
C THR A 58 -2.07 7.71 -3.00
N SER A 59 -1.45 8.75 -2.42
CA SER A 59 -2.01 9.53 -1.31
C SER A 59 -3.40 10.12 -1.57
N TYR A 60 -3.69 10.53 -2.80
CA TYR A 60 -5.00 11.08 -3.16
C TYR A 60 -6.09 10.00 -3.20
N PHE A 61 -5.74 8.75 -3.54
CA PHE A 61 -6.67 7.62 -3.47
C PHE A 61 -6.89 7.12 -2.04
N VAL A 62 -5.90 7.21 -1.15
CA VAL A 62 -6.09 6.90 0.28
C VAL A 62 -7.26 7.69 0.84
N SER A 63 -7.25 9.02 0.67
CA SER A 63 -8.30 9.89 1.20
C SER A 63 -9.70 9.54 0.65
N LYS A 64 -9.78 9.23 -0.65
CA LYS A 64 -11.02 8.84 -1.32
C LYS A 64 -11.54 7.51 -0.80
N MET A 65 -10.70 6.49 -0.80
CA MET A 65 -11.05 5.12 -0.39
C MET A 65 -11.42 5.05 1.10
N ALA A 66 -10.75 5.82 1.96
CA ALA A 66 -11.10 5.94 3.37
C ALA A 66 -12.51 6.53 3.56
N ARG A 67 -12.85 7.63 2.87
CA ARG A 67 -14.21 8.22 2.93
C ARG A 67 -15.30 7.27 2.44
N GLU A 68 -14.96 6.38 1.52
CA GLU A 68 -15.88 5.39 0.97
C GLU A 68 -15.93 4.08 1.78
N GLY A 69 -15.23 4.01 2.92
CA GLY A 69 -15.22 2.83 3.79
C GLY A 69 -14.52 1.61 3.19
N MET A 70 -13.64 1.81 2.21
CA MET A 70 -12.94 0.74 1.51
C MET A 70 -11.64 0.29 2.21
N LEU A 71 -11.16 1.07 3.18
CA LEU A 71 -9.92 0.81 3.90
C LEU A 71 -10.22 0.47 5.37
N LYS A 72 -9.44 -0.44 5.93
CA LYS A 72 -9.46 -0.75 7.35
C LYS A 72 -8.43 0.12 8.08
N GLU A 73 -8.78 0.58 9.28
CA GLU A 73 -7.81 1.28 10.13
C GLU A 73 -6.65 0.34 10.52
N LEU A 74 -5.45 0.90 10.48
CA LEU A 74 -4.21 0.22 10.82
C LEU A 74 -4.08 0.12 12.34
N ASP A 75 -3.78 -1.07 12.83
CA ASP A 75 -3.41 -1.29 14.22
C ASP A 75 -1.94 -0.91 14.44
N HIS A 76 -1.71 0.33 14.88
CA HIS A 76 -0.37 0.88 15.09
C HIS A 76 0.46 0.10 16.12
N SER A 77 -0.17 -0.64 17.04
CA SER A 77 0.55 -1.47 18.00
C SER A 77 1.33 -2.62 17.33
N LYS A 78 0.91 -3.00 16.12
CA LYS A 78 1.55 -4.04 15.27
C LYS A 78 2.51 -3.47 14.24
N LEU A 79 2.69 -2.15 14.23
CA LEU A 79 3.52 -1.44 13.25
C LEU A 79 4.62 -0.65 13.96
N PRO A 80 5.56 -1.34 14.64
CA PRO A 80 6.64 -0.65 15.37
C PRO A 80 7.50 0.22 14.44
N VAL A 81 7.58 -0.14 13.16
CA VAL A 81 8.29 0.59 12.08
C VAL A 81 7.80 2.03 11.91
N ILE A 82 6.59 2.38 12.36
CA ILE A 82 6.10 3.77 12.28
C ILE A 82 7.05 4.75 12.97
N LYS A 83 7.74 4.30 14.03
CA LYS A 83 8.72 5.11 14.77
C LYS A 83 10.00 5.40 13.97
N GLU A 84 10.26 4.63 12.92
CA GLU A 84 11.45 4.74 12.07
C GLU A 84 11.21 5.61 10.83
N LEU A 85 9.94 5.93 10.54
CA LEU A 85 9.57 6.74 9.37
C LEU A 85 9.86 8.22 9.60
N ASP A 86 10.19 8.94 8.52
CA ASP A 86 10.37 10.39 8.55
C ASP A 86 9.08 11.08 9.05
N PRO A 87 9.10 11.79 10.19
CA PRO A 87 7.93 12.49 10.72
C PRO A 87 7.32 13.48 9.73
N ASN A 88 8.10 14.03 8.79
CA ASN A 88 7.59 14.95 7.77
C ASN A 88 6.70 14.25 6.74
N MET A 89 6.75 12.92 6.65
CA MET A 89 5.90 12.11 5.77
C MET A 89 4.66 11.54 6.49
N LEU A 90 4.55 11.76 7.80
CA LEU A 90 3.44 11.31 8.63
C LEU A 90 2.41 12.44 8.84
N ASP A 91 1.26 12.08 9.40
CA ASP A 91 0.14 12.97 9.76
C ASP A 91 -0.27 13.96 8.63
N ARG A 92 -0.29 13.48 7.39
CA ARG A 92 -0.63 14.31 6.24
C ARG A 92 -2.14 14.58 6.19
N PRO A 93 -2.61 15.70 5.59
CA PRO A 93 -4.04 16.04 5.53
C PRO A 93 -4.96 14.99 4.89
N PHE A 94 -4.40 14.13 4.03
CA PHE A 94 -5.17 13.07 3.37
C PHE A 94 -5.46 11.87 4.29
N ASP A 95 -4.68 11.69 5.37
CA ASP A 95 -4.79 10.60 6.35
C ASP A 95 -4.19 11.02 7.71
N LYS A 96 -4.97 11.81 8.47
CA LYS A 96 -4.56 12.33 9.76
C LYS A 96 -4.37 11.21 10.78
N GLY A 97 -3.21 11.20 11.43
CA GLY A 97 -2.77 10.15 12.33
C GLY A 97 -2.38 8.85 11.64
N ASN A 98 -2.15 8.83 10.31
CA ASN A 98 -1.80 7.61 9.56
C ASN A 98 -2.76 6.45 9.85
N LYS A 99 -4.06 6.75 9.92
CA LYS A 99 -5.08 5.78 10.32
C LYS A 99 -5.24 4.68 9.30
N PHE A 100 -5.05 4.98 8.02
CA PHE A 100 -5.32 4.03 6.93
C PHE A 100 -4.06 3.68 6.11
N SER A 101 -3.00 4.47 6.21
CA SER A 101 -1.85 4.36 5.31
C SER A 101 -0.50 4.64 5.97
N LEU A 102 0.53 3.98 5.46
CA LEU A 102 1.94 4.28 5.73
C LEU A 102 2.65 4.71 4.45
N PRO A 103 3.61 5.67 4.53
CA PRO A 103 4.44 6.02 3.39
C PRO A 103 5.34 4.83 3.00
N GLN A 104 5.39 4.53 1.71
CA GLN A 104 6.25 3.48 1.15
C GLN A 104 7.38 4.08 0.30
N LEU A 105 7.03 4.80 -0.76
CA LEU A 105 7.95 5.48 -1.65
C LEU A 105 7.43 6.88 -1.97
N PHE A 106 8.36 7.82 -2.09
CA PHE A 106 8.08 9.20 -2.50
C PHE A 106 8.87 9.51 -3.77
N GLY A 107 8.23 10.22 -4.70
CA GLY A 107 8.83 10.64 -5.95
C GLY A 107 8.13 11.86 -6.51
N ALA A 108 8.75 12.47 -7.51
CA ALA A 108 8.19 13.58 -8.26
C ALA A 108 8.18 13.24 -9.75
N THR A 109 7.11 13.61 -10.44
CA THR A 109 7.10 13.63 -11.91
C THR A 109 7.98 14.77 -12.40
N GLY A 110 8.93 14.48 -13.26
CA GLY A 110 9.88 15.45 -13.81
C GLY A 110 10.14 15.25 -15.30
N ILE A 111 11.03 16.07 -15.85
CA ILE A 111 11.46 15.99 -17.25
C ILE A 111 12.83 15.31 -17.28
N GLY A 112 12.93 14.17 -17.97
CA GLY A 112 14.20 13.52 -18.29
C GLY A 112 14.62 13.86 -19.72
N TYR A 113 15.89 14.19 -19.93
CA TYR A 113 16.52 14.38 -21.23
C TYR A 113 17.83 13.60 -21.28
N ASN A 114 18.30 13.28 -22.49
CA ASN A 114 19.59 12.61 -22.74
C ASN A 114 20.68 13.65 -22.97
#